data_AF-A0A965FG06-F1
#
_entry.id   AF-A0A965FG06-F1
#
_cell.length_a   1.000
_cell.length_b   1.000
_cell.length_c   1.000
_cell.angle_alpha   90.00
_cell.angle_beta   90.00
_cell.angle_gamma   90.00
#
_symmetry.space_group_name_H-M   'P 1'
#
loop_
_entity.id
_entity.type
_entity.pdbx_description
1 polymer ?
#
loop_
_entity_poly.entity_id
_entity_poly.type
_entity_poly.pdbx_seq_one_letter_code
_entity_poly.pdbx_strand_id
1 'polypeptide(L)'
;SGSGYFDLSASFDMGSGWTLVPHLGRQTVDGVGNGKYSYTDYAIGMTKDWSGVLLGLSWVGTDVKDKADFLNPVNGKFAGKSGVVLSAKYNF
;
A
#
# COMPACT_ATOMS: atom_id res chain seq x y z
N SER A 1 -25.99 5.63 0.50
CA SER A 1 -24.77 4.87 0.13
C SER A 1 -23.57 5.61 0.69
N GLY A 2 -22.52 4.89 1.04
CA GLY A 2 -21.35 5.42 1.74
C GLY A 2 -20.08 4.74 1.25
N SER A 3 -18.97 5.48 1.31
CA SER A 3 -17.66 5.01 0.89
C SER A 3 -17.27 3.69 1.58
N GLY A 4 -16.48 2.87 0.89
CA GLY A 4 -16.02 1.58 1.42
C GLY A 4 -14.61 1.24 0.95
N TYR A 5 -13.95 0.36 1.70
CA TYR A 5 -12.63 -0.16 1.37
C TYR A 5 -12.67 -1.69 1.36
N PHE A 6 -12.21 -2.29 0.26
CA PHE A 6 -12.01 -3.73 0.15
C PHE A 6 -10.50 -4.03 0.21
N ASP A 7 -10.12 -5.00 1.04
CA ASP A 7 -8.74 -5.40 1.29
C ASP A 7 -8.55 -6.88 0.98
N LEU A 8 -7.51 -7.19 0.20
CA LEU A 8 -7.02 -8.53 -0.01
C LEU A 8 -5.52 -8.56 0.27
N SER A 9 -5.16 -9.21 1.37
CA SER A 9 -3.78 -9.37 1.81
C SER A 9 -3.48 -10.81 2.22
N ALA A 10 -2.23 -11.21 2.09
CA ALA A 10 -1.75 -12.54 2.46
C ALA A 10 -0.31 -12.49 2.95
N SER A 11 0.08 -13.49 3.74
CA SER A 11 1.47 -13.70 4.15
C SER A 11 1.88 -15.12 3.78
N PHE A 12 2.90 -15.23 2.93
CA PHE A 12 3.44 -16.50 2.47
C PHE A 12 4.81 -16.75 3.11
N ASP A 13 4.91 -17.81 3.90
CA ASP A 13 6.20 -18.31 4.36
C ASP A 13 6.94 -18.94 3.17
N MET A 14 8.11 -18.39 2.85
CA MET A 14 8.97 -18.87 1.77
C MET A 14 10.08 -19.81 2.26
N GLY A 15 10.08 -20.11 3.57
CA GLY A 15 11.12 -20.87 4.24
C GLY A 15 12.35 -20.01 4.57
N SER A 16 13.26 -20.59 5.36
CA SER A 16 14.51 -19.94 5.78
C SER A 16 14.31 -18.56 6.42
N GLY A 17 13.18 -18.34 7.10
CA GLY A 17 12.83 -17.06 7.75
C GLY A 17 12.47 -15.93 6.79
N TRP A 18 12.19 -16.22 5.52
CA TRP A 18 11.67 -15.26 4.55
C TRP A 18 10.14 -15.29 4.50
N THR A 19 9.51 -14.12 4.39
CA THR A 19 8.06 -14.00 4.21
C THR A 19 7.75 -13.01 3.10
N LEU A 20 6.88 -13.40 2.17
CA LEU A 20 6.32 -12.53 1.13
C LEU A 20 4.93 -12.05 1.55
N VAL A 21 4.67 -10.75 1.41
CA VAL A 21 3.45 -10.10 1.89
C VAL A 21 2.87 -9.23 0.77
N PRO A 22 2.06 -9.79 -0.14
CA PRO A 22 1.29 -9.00 -1.09
C PRO A 22 0.04 -8.40 -0.43
N HIS A 23 -0.35 -7.24 -0.93
CA HIS A 23 -1.54 -6.49 -0.54
C HIS A 23 -2.16 -5.83 -1.78
N LEU A 24 -3.48 -5.89 -1.88
CA LEU A 24 -4.28 -5.21 -2.88
C LEU A 24 -5.53 -4.62 -2.22
N GLY A 25 -5.66 -3.31 -2.29
CA GLY A 25 -6.75 -2.54 -1.73
C GLY A 25 -7.58 -1.81 -2.79
N ARG A 26 -8.87 -1.67 -2.56
CA ARG A 26 -9.77 -0.86 -3.39
C ARG A 26 -10.61 0.06 -2.53
N GLN A 27 -10.30 1.35 -2.58
CA GLN A 27 -11.13 2.41 -2.02
C GLN A 27 -12.21 2.83 -3.03
N THR A 28 -13.45 2.81 -2.57
CA THR A 28 -14.61 3.42 -3.25
C THR A 28 -15.04 4.64 -2.47
N VAL A 29 -15.25 5.75 -3.18
CA VAL A 29 -15.72 7.01 -2.60
C VAL A 29 -17.08 7.35 -3.17
N ASP A 30 -18.10 7.30 -2.31
CA ASP A 30 -19.49 7.56 -2.68
C ASP A 30 -19.84 9.06 -2.60
N GLY A 31 -20.91 9.43 -3.28
CA GLY A 31 -21.40 10.81 -3.39
C GLY A 31 -21.33 11.34 -4.81
N VAL A 32 -22.23 12.27 -5.15
CA VAL A 32 -22.34 12.84 -6.49
C VAL A 32 -21.02 13.53 -6.87
N GLY A 33 -20.35 13.02 -7.90
CA GLY A 33 -19.07 13.54 -8.38
C GLY A 33 -17.82 13.03 -7.64
N ASN A 34 -17.97 12.26 -6.56
CA ASN A 34 -16.85 11.80 -5.73
C ASN A 34 -16.17 10.53 -6.24
N GLY A 35 -16.82 9.79 -7.15
CA GLY A 35 -16.28 8.52 -7.66
C GLY A 35 -14.88 8.65 -8.29
N LYS A 36 -14.50 9.85 -8.74
CA LYS A 36 -13.15 10.19 -9.23
C LYS A 36 -12.04 10.08 -8.19
N TYR A 37 -12.40 10.13 -6.89
CA TYR A 37 -11.47 9.93 -5.78
C TYR A 37 -11.35 8.45 -5.36
N SER A 38 -12.02 7.53 -6.06
CA SER A 38 -11.81 6.09 -5.85
C SER A 38 -10.47 5.66 -6.45
N TYR A 39 -9.76 4.78 -5.76
CA TYR A 39 -8.43 4.32 -6.17
C TYR A 39 -8.20 2.85 -5.78
N THR A 40 -7.27 2.21 -6.48
CA THR A 40 -6.72 0.91 -6.09
C THR A 40 -5.35 1.17 -5.49
N ASP A 41 -5.02 0.61 -4.34
CA ASP A 41 -3.66 0.61 -3.80
C ASP A 41 -3.10 -0.80 -3.75
N TYR A 42 -1.79 -0.91 -3.80
CA TYR A 42 -1.12 -2.20 -3.81
C TYR A 42 0.22 -2.11 -3.10
N ALA A 43 0.62 -3.22 -2.51
CA ALA A 43 1.96 -3.39 -1.99
C ALA A 43 2.47 -4.81 -2.22
N ILE A 44 3.78 -4.93 -2.37
CA ILE A 44 4.48 -6.21 -2.27
C ILE A 44 5.68 -6.01 -1.35
N GLY A 45 5.64 -6.72 -0.23
CA GLY A 45 6.67 -6.69 0.80
C GLY A 45 7.38 -8.02 0.91
N MET A 46 8.65 -7.97 1.29
CA MET A 46 9.42 -9.13 1.69
C MET A 46 10.11 -8.84 3.02
N THR A 47 10.03 -9.78 3.96
CA THR A 47 10.73 -9.70 5.24
C THR A 47 11.67 -10.88 5.45
N LYS A 48 12.72 -10.66 6.24
CA LYS A 48 13.69 -11.67 6.65
C LYS A 48 13.89 -11.61 8.16
N ASP A 49 13.60 -12.71 8.85
CA ASP A 49 14.01 -12.89 10.24
C ASP A 49 15.51 -13.23 10.27
N TRP A 50 16.26 -12.38 10.97
CA TRP A 50 17.66 -12.56 11.26
C TRP A 50 17.87 -12.58 12.78
N SER A 51 17.60 -13.74 13.36
CA SER A 51 17.88 -14.05 14.77
C SER A 51 17.25 -13.05 15.74
N GLY A 52 15.96 -12.72 15.54
CA GLY A 52 15.23 -11.78 16.41
C GLY A 52 15.16 -10.35 15.87
N VAL A 53 15.86 -10.04 14.77
CA VAL A 53 15.65 -8.81 13.98
C VAL A 53 14.91 -9.16 12.70
N LEU A 54 13.71 -8.63 12.53
CA LEU A 54 12.93 -8.71 11.30
C LEU A 54 13.27 -7.51 10.40
N LEU A 55 14.00 -7.76 9.31
CA LEU A 55 14.28 -6.77 8.27
C LEU A 55 13.20 -6.85 7.18
N GLY A 56 12.87 -5.72 6.55
CA GLY A 56 11.84 -5.67 5.51
C GLY A 56 12.13 -4.67 4.41
N LEU A 57 11.67 -5.02 3.20
CA LEU A 57 11.67 -4.20 2.00
C LEU A 57 10.27 -4.29 1.38
N SER A 58 9.64 -3.16 1.07
CA SER A 58 8.33 -3.15 0.41
C SER A 58 8.28 -2.12 -0.72
N TRP A 59 7.62 -2.49 -1.81
CA TRP A 59 7.19 -1.55 -2.83
C TRP A 59 5.69 -1.29 -2.66
N VAL A 60 5.30 -0.01 -2.59
CA VAL A 60 3.92 0.44 -2.40
C VAL A 60 3.51 1.37 -3.52
N GLY A 61 2.25 1.33 -3.92
CA GLY A 61 1.74 2.17 -4.99
C GLY A 61 0.23 2.38 -4.94
N THR A 62 -0.22 3.31 -5.77
CA THR A 62 -1.63 3.61 -5.96
C THR A 62 -1.90 3.78 -7.45
N ASP A 63 -2.97 3.17 -7.91
CA ASP A 63 -3.55 3.36 -9.23
C ASP A 63 -4.81 4.23 -9.09
N VAL A 64 -4.78 5.38 -9.77
CA VAL A 64 -5.86 6.38 -9.77
C VAL A 64 -6.29 6.62 -11.20
N LYS A 65 -7.58 6.94 -11.41
CA LYS A 65 -8.12 7.19 -12.76
C LYS A 65 -7.51 8.42 -13.42
N ASP A 66 -7.36 9.51 -12.66
CA ASP A 66 -6.71 10.75 -13.10
C ASP A 66 -5.82 11.28 -11.98
N LYS A 67 -4.54 11.54 -12.27
CA LYS A 67 -3.59 12.09 -11.29
C LYS A 67 -3.94 13.52 -10.89
N ALA A 68 -4.61 14.27 -11.76
CA ALA A 68 -5.01 15.65 -11.50
C ALA A 68 -5.94 15.76 -10.28
N ASP A 69 -6.82 14.76 -10.08
CA ASP A 69 -7.73 14.70 -8.92
C ASP A 69 -7.00 14.43 -7.59
N PHE A 70 -5.72 14.06 -7.63
CA PHE A 70 -4.91 13.70 -6.46
C PHE A 70 -3.65 14.57 -6.32
N LEU A 71 -3.63 15.75 -6.94
CA LEU A 71 -2.58 16.73 -6.71
C LEU A 71 -2.82 17.48 -5.40
N ASN A 72 -1.77 17.63 -4.60
CA ASN A 72 -1.83 18.45 -3.41
C ASN A 72 -2.11 19.92 -3.82
N PRO A 73 -3.15 20.57 -3.25
CA PRO A 73 -3.58 21.89 -3.68
C PRO A 73 -2.58 23.02 -3.35
N VAL A 74 -1.61 22.76 -2.45
CA VAL A 74 -0.62 23.75 -2.02
C VAL A 74 0.63 23.73 -2.90
N ASN A 75 1.07 22.55 -3.34
CA ASN A 75 2.36 22.39 -4.01
C ASN A 75 2.32 21.57 -5.31
N GLY A 76 1.13 21.15 -5.76
CA GLY A 76 0.93 20.41 -7.01
C GLY A 76 1.53 19.01 -7.05
N LYS A 77 2.04 18.48 -5.92
CA LYS A 77 2.63 17.14 -5.89
C LYS A 77 1.55 16.07 -5.89
N PHE A 78 1.74 15.03 -6.70
CA PHE A 78 0.86 13.87 -6.74
C PHE A 78 0.93 13.08 -5.43
N ALA A 79 -0.23 12.91 -4.78
CA ALA A 79 -0.35 12.23 -3.49
C ALA A 79 -0.28 10.70 -3.59
N GLY A 80 -0.73 10.11 -4.70
CA GLY A 80 -0.74 8.65 -4.92
C GLY A 80 0.57 8.09 -5.50
N LYS A 81 1.71 8.74 -5.25
CA LYS A 81 3.01 8.34 -5.81
C LYS A 81 3.48 7.00 -5.20
N SER A 82 4.10 6.16 -6.03
CA SER A 82 4.73 4.93 -5.55
C SER A 82 5.98 5.21 -4.72
N GLY A 83 6.34 4.27 -3.84
CA GLY A 83 7.49 4.37 -2.97
C GLY A 83 8.08 3.01 -2.59
N VAL A 84 9.32 3.05 -2.11
CA VAL A 84 9.99 1.90 -1.50
C VAL A 84 10.16 2.18 -0.01
N VAL A 85 9.86 1.19 0.82
CA VAL A 85 9.94 1.26 2.28
C VAL A 85 10.94 0.23 2.78
N LEU A 86 11.86 0.67 3.63
CA LEU A 86 12.77 -0.19 4.38
C LEU A 86 12.34 -0.19 5.84
N SER A 87 12.36 -1.36 6.49
CA SER A 87 11.97 -1.51 7.89
C SER A 87 12.93 -2.44 8.63
N ALA A 88 13.12 -2.18 9.93
CA ALA A 88 13.78 -3.08 10.86
C ALA A 88 12.98 -3.12 12.17
N LYS A 89 12.67 -4.31 12.67
CA LYS A 89 11.96 -4.53 13.93
C LYS A 89 12.73 -5.54 14.77
N TYR A 90 13.04 -5.17 16.01
CA TYR A 90 13.58 -6.11 16.99
C TYR A 90 12.45 -6.72 17.81
N ASN A 91 12.41 -8.05 17.93
CA ASN A 91 11.45 -8.76 18.76
C ASN A 91 12.13 -9.14 20.09
N PHE A 92 11.55 -8.71 21.21
CA PHE A 92 12.02 -8.95 22.59
C PHE A 92 11.15 -9.97 23.33
#